data_AF-A0A816GB33-F1
#
_entry.id   AF-A0A816GB33-F1
#
_cell.length_a   1.000
_cell.length_b   1.000
_cell.length_c   1.000
_cell.angle_alpha   90.00
_cell.angle_beta   90.00
_cell.angle_gamma   90.00
#
_symmetry.space_group_name_H-M   'P 1'
#
loop_
_entity.id
_entity.type
_entity.pdbx_description
1 polymer ?
#
loop_
_entity_poly.entity_id
_entity_poly.type
_entity_poly.pdbx_seq_one_letter_code
_entity_poly.pdbx_strand_id
1 'polypeptide(L)'
;MKSVAFMFSTFNLINVAFMVTAQSLTVFPADSFVESIGVNTHWTFPNVYTLNYTGLKAKLGKSGIRYIRDGSSSATYARAKDLYDSLEIKTNMIPERRKSGPG
;
A
#
# COMPACT_ATOMS: atom_id res chain seq x y z
N MET A 1 22.44 63.44 -51.32
CA MET A 1 23.00 62.26 -50.64
C MET A 1 22.09 61.92 -49.46
N LYS A 2 21.50 60.73 -49.46
CA LYS A 2 20.52 60.28 -48.45
C LYS A 2 21.29 59.59 -47.31
N SER A 3 21.00 59.95 -46.07
CA SER A 3 21.50 59.20 -44.91
C SER A 3 20.31 58.75 -44.06
N VAL A 4 20.36 57.48 -43.73
CA VAL A 4 19.30 56.57 -43.30
C VAL A 4 18.97 56.77 -41.82
N ALA A 5 17.68 56.91 -41.50
CA ALA A 5 17.20 56.80 -40.11
C ALA A 5 17.05 55.30 -39.76
N PHE A 6 17.88 54.82 -38.85
CA PHE A 6 17.85 53.43 -38.36
C PHE A 6 16.74 53.33 -37.31
N MET A 7 15.61 52.71 -37.65
CA MET A 7 14.55 52.40 -36.69
C MET A 7 15.04 51.32 -35.72
N PHE A 8 15.15 51.66 -34.44
CA PHE A 8 15.27 50.67 -33.36
C PHE A 8 13.88 50.12 -33.05
N SER A 9 13.58 48.93 -33.57
CA SER A 9 12.41 48.15 -33.16
C SER A 9 12.67 47.58 -31.77
N THR A 10 11.97 48.08 -30.75
CA THR A 10 12.04 47.57 -29.39
C THR A 10 11.17 46.33 -29.25
N PHE A 11 11.80 45.16 -29.35
CA PHE A 11 11.19 43.88 -29.01
C PHE A 11 10.90 43.85 -27.50
N ASN A 12 9.63 44.00 -27.11
CA ASN A 12 9.20 43.81 -25.72
C ASN A 12 9.23 42.32 -25.37
N LEU A 13 10.29 41.86 -24.70
CA LEU A 13 10.35 40.54 -24.07
C LEU A 13 9.50 40.56 -22.79
N ILE A 14 8.24 40.13 -22.91
CA ILE A 14 7.40 39.82 -21.77
C ILE A 14 7.96 38.53 -21.13
N ASN A 15 8.75 38.68 -20.07
CA ASN A 15 9.14 37.57 -19.20
C ASN A 15 7.92 37.17 -18.37
N VAL A 16 7.15 36.19 -18.84
CA VAL A 16 6.12 35.53 -18.03
C VAL A 16 6.84 34.64 -17.02
N ALA A 17 7.07 35.16 -15.82
CA ALA A 17 7.57 34.38 -14.70
C ALA A 17 6.47 33.41 -14.26
N PHE A 18 6.58 32.14 -14.64
CA PHE A 18 5.77 31.07 -14.08
C PHE A 18 6.15 30.90 -12.60
N MET A 19 5.29 31.34 -11.69
CA MET A 19 5.43 31.00 -10.28
C MET A 19 5.13 29.52 -10.10
N VAL A 20 6.17 28.70 -9.99
CA VAL A 20 6.06 27.31 -9.52
C VAL A 20 5.88 27.36 -8.01
N THR A 21 4.68 27.04 -7.54
CA THR A 21 4.43 26.86 -6.11
C THR A 21 4.87 25.46 -5.71
N ALA A 22 5.92 25.36 -4.89
CA ALA A 22 6.33 24.10 -4.30
C ALA A 22 5.30 23.71 -3.22
N GLN A 23 4.61 22.58 -3.42
CA GLN A 23 3.72 22.02 -2.42
C GLN A 23 4.57 21.23 -1.41
N SER A 24 4.57 21.63 -0.14
CA SER A 24 5.23 20.87 0.91
C SER A 24 4.52 19.53 1.09
N LEU A 25 5.23 18.42 0.88
CA LEU A 25 4.74 17.09 1.19
C LEU A 25 5.09 16.75 2.65
N THR A 26 4.08 16.35 3.42
CA THR A 26 4.32 15.77 4.74
C THR A 26 4.93 14.39 4.56
N VAL A 27 6.16 14.19 5.03
CA VAL A 27 6.83 12.90 5.03
C VAL A 27 6.49 12.16 6.31
N PHE A 28 6.04 10.92 6.18
CA PHE A 28 5.84 10.02 7.31
C PHE A 28 7.00 9.01 7.40
N PRO A 29 7.33 8.53 8.61
CA PRO A 29 8.31 7.45 8.76
C PRO A 29 7.91 6.24 7.91
N ALA A 30 8.87 5.56 7.29
CA ALA A 30 8.57 4.37 6.48
C ALA A 30 7.82 3.29 7.30
N ASP A 31 8.12 3.18 8.60
CA ASP A 31 7.45 2.25 9.51
C ASP A 31 5.98 2.60 9.77
N SER A 32 5.54 3.86 9.57
CA SER A 32 4.11 4.16 9.69
C SER A 32 3.30 3.62 8.51
N PHE A 33 3.95 3.33 7.37
CA PHE A 33 3.26 2.72 6.23
C PHE A 33 2.78 1.31 6.57
N VAL A 34 3.57 0.51 7.28
CA VAL A 34 3.16 -0.87 7.65
C VAL A 34 1.98 -0.91 8.61
N GLU A 35 1.72 0.19 9.34
CA GLU A 35 0.53 0.38 10.17
C GLU A 35 -0.73 0.70 9.35
N SER A 36 -0.58 1.10 8.08
CA SER A 36 -1.68 1.49 7.19
C SER A 36 -2.11 0.38 6.21
N ILE A 37 -1.38 -0.74 6.16
CA ILE A 37 -1.65 -1.84 5.23
C ILE A 37 -1.94 -3.15 5.94
N GLY A 38 -2.74 -3.99 5.31
CA GLY A 38 -2.95 -5.37 5.71
C GLY A 38 -3.22 -6.27 4.52
N VAL A 39 -3.08 -7.58 4.70
CA VAL A 39 -3.27 -8.56 3.60
C VAL A 39 -4.32 -9.61 3.93
N ASN A 40 -5.09 -9.98 2.90
CA ASN A 40 -6.01 -11.10 2.96
C ASN A 40 -5.23 -12.40 2.74
N THR A 41 -5.38 -13.38 3.64
CA THR A 41 -4.49 -14.57 3.65
C THR A 41 -5.17 -15.88 3.25
N HIS A 42 -6.49 -15.98 3.40
CA HIS A 42 -7.28 -17.13 2.96
C HIS A 42 -6.70 -18.47 3.43
N TRP A 43 -6.36 -18.58 4.71
CA TRP A 43 -5.64 -19.72 5.26
C TRP A 43 -6.34 -21.07 5.08
N THR A 44 -7.66 -21.07 4.90
CA THR A 44 -8.45 -22.28 4.66
C THR A 44 -8.68 -22.59 3.18
N PHE A 45 -8.22 -21.74 2.26
CA PHE A 45 -8.37 -22.02 0.84
C PHE A 45 -7.49 -23.21 0.44
N PRO A 46 -8.01 -24.14 -0.38
CA PRO A 46 -7.24 -25.30 -0.81
C PRO A 46 -5.91 -24.92 -1.51
N ASN A 47 -5.00 -25.89 -1.60
CA ASN A 47 -3.69 -25.79 -2.26
C ASN A 47 -2.62 -25.08 -1.41
N VAL A 48 -1.95 -24.07 -1.98
CA VAL A 48 -0.75 -23.46 -1.40
C VAL A 48 -1.01 -22.88 -0.01
N TYR A 49 -2.22 -22.40 0.28
CA TYR A 49 -2.58 -21.80 1.57
C TYR A 49 -2.71 -22.84 2.68
N THR A 50 -3.16 -24.05 2.37
CA THR A 50 -3.25 -25.15 3.35
C THR A 50 -1.96 -25.97 3.39
N LEU A 51 -1.38 -26.30 2.24
CA LEU A 51 -0.24 -27.19 2.08
C LEU A 51 1.12 -26.55 2.44
N ASN A 52 1.24 -25.23 2.36
CA ASN A 52 2.52 -24.53 2.56
C ASN A 52 2.41 -23.37 3.58
N TYR A 53 1.69 -23.60 4.69
CA TYR A 53 1.55 -22.60 5.74
C TYR A 53 2.91 -22.08 6.24
N THR A 54 3.85 -22.97 6.53
CA THR A 54 5.19 -22.60 7.03
C THR A 54 5.93 -21.67 6.06
N GLY A 55 5.92 -21.98 4.76
CA GLY A 55 6.58 -21.14 3.75
C GLY A 55 5.89 -19.80 3.57
N LEU A 56 4.56 -19.76 3.62
CA LEU A 56 3.79 -18.52 3.53
C LEU A 56 3.96 -17.63 4.77
N LYS A 57 3.97 -18.22 5.97
CA LYS A 57 4.29 -17.54 7.23
C LYS A 57 5.66 -16.87 7.17
N ALA A 58 6.68 -17.59 6.70
CA ALA A 58 8.03 -17.05 6.57
C ALA A 58 8.08 -15.86 5.58
N LYS A 59 7.34 -15.93 4.47
CA LYS A 59 7.23 -14.82 3.51
C LYS A 59 6.53 -13.61 4.13
N LEU A 60 5.45 -13.84 4.87
CA LEU A 60 4.69 -12.78 5.55
C LEU A 60 5.53 -12.07 6.62
N GLY A 61 6.33 -12.80 7.40
CA GLY A 61 7.27 -12.19 8.33
C GLY A 61 8.35 -11.35 7.63
N LYS A 62 8.93 -11.87 6.54
CA LYS A 62 9.95 -11.17 5.74
C LYS A 62 9.44 -9.91 5.05
N SER A 63 8.14 -9.82 4.77
CA SER A 63 7.56 -8.63 4.13
C SER A 63 7.31 -7.47 5.12
N GLY A 64 7.47 -7.68 6.42
CA GLY A 64 7.25 -6.65 7.45
C GLY A 64 5.78 -6.28 7.69
N ILE A 65 4.84 -7.10 7.19
CA ILE A 65 3.40 -6.86 7.40
C ILE A 65 3.03 -7.21 8.84
N ARG A 66 2.25 -6.33 9.48
CA ARG A 66 1.81 -6.50 10.88
C ARG A 66 0.31 -6.80 11.03
N TYR A 67 -0.45 -6.70 9.93
CA TYR A 67 -1.90 -6.85 9.93
C TYR A 67 -2.38 -7.79 8.83
N ILE A 68 -3.22 -8.77 9.18
CA ILE A 68 -3.89 -9.65 8.21
C ILE A 68 -5.40 -9.69 8.43
N ARG A 69 -6.12 -10.13 7.40
CA ARG A 69 -7.56 -10.35 7.43
C ARG A 69 -7.90 -11.74 6.91
N ASP A 70 -8.80 -12.43 7.61
CA ASP A 70 -9.27 -13.75 7.20
C ASP A 70 -10.63 -14.12 7.82
N GLY A 71 -11.24 -15.20 7.33
CA GLY A 71 -12.51 -15.74 7.84
C GLY A 71 -12.35 -16.52 9.14
N SER A 72 -13.31 -16.37 10.05
CA SER A 72 -13.42 -17.11 11.31
C SER A 72 -13.71 -18.61 11.09
N SER A 73 -12.66 -19.43 11.09
CA SER A 73 -12.76 -20.88 11.19
C SER A 73 -11.80 -21.38 12.28
N SER A 74 -12.01 -22.60 12.79
CA SER A 74 -11.10 -23.21 13.78
C SER A 74 -9.64 -23.25 13.30
N ALA A 75 -9.42 -23.59 12.02
CA ALA A 75 -8.09 -23.59 11.41
C ALA A 75 -7.49 -22.18 11.32
N THR A 76 -8.29 -21.17 10.99
CA THR A 76 -7.84 -19.77 10.95
C THR A 76 -7.48 -19.27 12.35
N TYR A 77 -8.24 -19.63 13.39
CA TYR A 77 -7.91 -19.25 14.77
C TYR A 77 -6.56 -19.81 15.22
N ALA A 78 -6.29 -21.09 14.94
CA ALA A 78 -5.02 -21.71 15.28
C ALA A 78 -3.84 -20.99 14.61
N ARG A 79 -3.98 -20.64 13.34
CA ARG A 79 -2.96 -19.90 12.57
C ARG A 79 -2.82 -18.45 13.01
N ALA A 80 -3.93 -17.78 13.34
CA ALA A 80 -3.90 -16.41 13.85
C ALA A 80 -3.15 -16.34 15.19
N LYS A 81 -3.37 -17.33 16.07
CA LYS A 81 -2.62 -17.46 17.32
C LYS A 81 -1.12 -17.65 17.07
N ASP A 82 -0.75 -18.60 16.21
CA ASP A 82 0.67 -18.83 15.87
C ASP A 82 1.33 -17.58 15.27
N LEU A 83 0.65 -16.86 14.37
CA LEU A 83 1.17 -15.62 13.77
C LEU A 83 1.36 -14.50 14.79
N TYR A 84 0.43 -14.37 15.75
CA TYR A 84 0.57 -13.39 16.82
C TYR A 84 1.73 -13.76 17.76
N ASP A 85 1.79 -15.00 18.23
CA ASP A 85 2.79 -15.45 19.20
C ASP A 85 4.22 -15.42 18.64
N SER A 86 4.38 -15.65 17.33
CA SER A 86 5.71 -15.78 16.71
C SER A 86 6.19 -14.55 15.94
N LEU A 87 5.29 -13.70 15.45
CA LEU A 87 5.61 -12.58 14.58
C LEU A 87 4.89 -11.27 14.98
N GLU A 88 4.09 -11.29 16.05
CA GLU A 88 3.26 -10.16 16.50
C GLU A 88 2.26 -9.65 15.45
N ILE A 89 1.92 -10.49 14.48
CA ILE A 89 0.97 -10.15 13.42
C ILE A 89 -0.46 -10.24 13.96
N LYS A 90 -1.19 -9.13 13.86
CA LYS A 90 -2.58 -9.01 14.32
C LYS A 90 -3.55 -9.43 13.21
N THR A 91 -4.61 -10.16 13.58
CA THR A 91 -5.61 -10.66 12.63
C THR A 91 -6.96 -10.00 12.87
N ASN A 92 -7.51 -9.36 11.83
CA ASN A 92 -8.91 -8.96 11.79
C ASN A 92 -9.75 -10.15 11.27
N MET A 93 -10.53 -10.75 12.17
CA MET A 93 -11.32 -11.94 11.87
C MET A 93 -12.72 -11.57 11.39
N ILE A 94 -13.12 -12.07 10.22
CA ILE A 94 -14.45 -11.87 9.65
C ILE A 94 -15.32 -13.05 10.06
N PRO A 95 -16.49 -12.84 10.69
CA PRO A 95 -17.43 -13.91 10.95
C PRO A 95 -17.83 -14.62 9.64
N GLU A 96 -17.52 -15.91 9.50
CA GLU A 96 -17.87 -16.72 8.32
C GLU A 96 -19.34 -17.16 8.29
N ARG A 97 -20.27 -16.29 8.71
CA ARG A 97 -21.70 -16.52 8.47
C ARG A 97 -21.99 -16.24 6.99
N ARG A 98 -21.66 -17.20 6.13
CA ARG A 98 -22.00 -17.14 4.70
C ARG A 98 -23.49 -17.43 4.55
N LYS A 99 -24.20 -16.60 3.78
CA LYS A 99 -25.51 -16.99 3.23
C LYS A 99 -25.26 -18.20 2.32
N SER A 100 -26.01 -19.29 2.51
CA SER A 100 -25.96 -20.42 1.59
C SER A 100 -26.27 -19.92 0.17
N GLY A 101 -25.34 -20.14 -0.76
CA GLY A 101 -25.58 -19.91 -2.18
C GLY A 101 -26.44 -21.03 -2.78
N PRO A 102 -27.01 -20.85 -3.98
CA PRO A 102 -27.59 -21.98 -4.71
C PRO A 102 -26.47 -23.00 -4.96
N GLY A 103 -26.64 -24.20 -4.40
CA GLY A 103 -25.78 -25.35 -4.66
C GLY A 103 -26.11 -26.03 -5.98
#